data_AF-A0A3D5W8E7-F1
#
_entry.id   AF-A0A3D5W8E7-F1
#
_cell.length_a   1.000
_cell.length_b   1.000
_cell.length_c   1.000
_cell.angle_alpha   90.00
_cell.angle_beta   90.00
_cell.angle_gamma   90.00
#
_symmetry.space_group_name_H-M   'P 1'
#
loop_
_entity.id
_entity.type
_entity.pdbx_description
1 polymer ?
#
loop_
_entity_poly.entity_id
_entity_poly.type
_entity_poly.pdbx_seq_one_letter_code
_entity_poly.pdbx_strand_id
1 'polypeptide(L)'
;MADDQVQANTPLAIYVPPGATRKQVNTLRAKAAFFSIHGYVPHEYQWNLIHARFERFQAQCWPRQHGKSIATAWEILYELAESPRKLIWLVAPNYDLCHPIFDELERASIDNCTHSDFCATKINRTDLFIHWSNGSRIHCKSAENYRSLQGRKLDRLFVDEAASISDQNIYYQYLRPMLIVARAGMVAISTPKGFNWFFDLAQQGMDPMQGDYFFGHAPLGCSPYVTRDEIEQARTTMPARVFQQEWEAQFVSDAGAVFRGVKDCVVEGMDASQGPEDYSFYAAGLDLAKHEDYSVITVVDRVRKRQVYFDRFNKVDWHRQIIMFAEVCKKYGDCPCLLDSTGIGD
;
A
#
# COMPACT_ATOMS: atom_id res chain seq x y z
N MET A 1 -7.69 -9.73 -50.84
CA MET A 1 -7.33 -10.27 -49.51
C MET A 1 -5.86 -10.01 -49.27
N ALA A 2 -5.55 -8.82 -48.78
CA ALA A 2 -4.26 -8.40 -48.23
C ALA A 2 -4.46 -6.91 -47.87
N ASP A 3 -4.99 -6.67 -46.68
CA ASP A 3 -5.01 -5.35 -46.02
C ASP A 3 -5.40 -5.60 -44.57
N ASP A 4 -4.44 -6.10 -43.80
CA ASP A 4 -4.59 -6.22 -42.34
C ASP A 4 -3.22 -6.42 -41.68
N GLN A 5 -2.24 -5.58 -42.01
CA GLN A 5 -1.07 -5.35 -41.16
C GLN A 5 -0.58 -3.91 -41.29
N VAL A 6 -0.18 -3.35 -40.15
CA VAL A 6 0.30 -1.98 -39.90
C VAL A 6 -0.79 -0.95 -39.63
N GLN A 7 -1.50 -1.12 -38.50
CA GLN A 7 -1.97 0.05 -37.75
C GLN A 7 -0.72 0.81 -37.27
N ALA A 8 -0.44 1.92 -37.95
CA ALA A 8 0.64 2.82 -37.63
C ALA A 8 0.52 3.34 -36.18
N ASN A 9 1.66 3.35 -35.48
CA ASN A 9 1.95 4.03 -34.22
C ASN A 9 1.31 5.43 -34.17
N THR A 10 0.06 5.51 -33.74
CA THR A 10 -0.53 6.78 -33.34
C THR A 10 -0.11 6.99 -31.90
N PRO A 11 0.67 8.03 -31.57
CA PRO A 11 1.07 8.25 -30.18
C PRO A 11 -0.21 8.40 -29.36
N LEU A 12 -0.36 7.57 -28.32
CA LEU A 12 -1.41 7.74 -27.32
C LEU A 12 -1.47 9.24 -26.98
N ALA A 13 -2.65 9.83 -27.10
CA ALA A 13 -2.84 11.21 -26.68
C ALA A 13 -2.37 11.30 -25.23
N ILE A 14 -1.26 12.00 -25.01
CA ILE A 14 -0.60 12.06 -23.70
C ILE A 14 -1.62 12.66 -22.74
N TYR A 15 -2.15 11.84 -21.83
CA TYR A 15 -2.95 12.36 -20.74
C TYR A 15 -2.07 13.30 -19.91
N VAL A 16 -2.61 14.48 -19.67
CA VAL A 16 -2.01 15.51 -18.82
C VAL A 16 -2.96 15.69 -17.64
N PRO A 17 -2.49 15.52 -16.40
CA PRO A 17 -3.32 15.73 -15.23
C PRO A 17 -3.90 17.17 -15.21
N PRO A 18 -5.17 17.34 -14.80
CA PRO A 18 -5.74 18.65 -14.58
C PRO A 18 -4.84 19.47 -13.64
N GLY A 19 -4.61 20.75 -13.96
CA GLY A 19 -3.76 21.62 -13.15
C GLY A 19 -2.24 21.42 -13.32
N ALA A 20 -1.80 20.54 -14.24
CA ALA A 20 -0.37 20.38 -14.52
C ALA A 20 0.28 21.68 -15.00
N THR A 21 1.38 22.04 -14.36
CA THR A 21 2.20 23.20 -14.73
C THR A 21 2.88 22.99 -16.09
N ARG A 22 3.31 24.07 -16.75
CA ARG A 22 4.08 24.00 -18.01
C ARG A 22 5.33 23.11 -17.88
N LYS A 23 6.01 23.15 -16.72
CA LYS A 23 7.16 22.29 -16.44
C LYS A 23 6.76 20.82 -16.44
N GLN A 24 5.69 20.45 -15.74
CA GLN A 24 5.16 19.09 -15.69
C GLN A 24 4.75 18.59 -17.09
N VAL A 25 4.07 19.41 -17.89
CA VAL A 25 3.71 19.05 -19.27
C VAL A 25 4.94 18.76 -20.13
N ASN A 26 6.00 19.57 -19.98
CA ASN A 26 7.26 19.32 -20.70
C ASN A 26 7.93 18.02 -20.24
N THR A 27 7.93 17.74 -18.93
CA THR A 27 8.42 16.45 -18.38
C THR A 27 7.63 15.27 -18.96
N LEU A 28 6.30 15.34 -19.03
CA LEU A 28 5.47 14.28 -19.64
C LEU A 28 5.80 14.05 -21.11
N ARG A 29 6.01 15.11 -21.89
CA ARG A 29 6.43 15.00 -23.30
C ARG A 29 7.80 14.36 -23.45
N ALA A 30 8.76 14.76 -22.62
CA ALA A 30 10.10 14.18 -22.61
C ALA A 30 10.06 12.69 -22.22
N LYS A 31 9.24 12.34 -21.23
CA LYS A 31 9.00 10.95 -20.80
C LYS A 31 8.38 10.10 -21.92
N ALA A 32 7.33 10.59 -22.57
CA ALA A 32 6.71 9.90 -23.70
C ALA A 32 7.69 9.68 -24.85
N ALA A 33 8.50 10.69 -25.18
CA ALA A 33 9.53 10.58 -26.21
C ALA A 33 10.60 9.56 -25.81
N PHE A 34 11.06 9.57 -24.55
CA PHE A 34 12.02 8.60 -24.05
C PHE A 34 11.48 7.17 -24.15
N PHE A 35 10.24 6.90 -23.74
CA PHE A 35 9.64 5.57 -23.88
C PHE A 35 9.52 5.14 -25.34
N SER A 36 9.04 6.03 -26.22
CA SER A 36 8.89 5.74 -27.65
C SER A 36 10.22 5.42 -28.34
N ILE A 37 11.30 6.14 -28.02
CA ILE A 37 12.63 5.91 -28.59
C ILE A 37 13.15 4.53 -28.20
N HIS A 38 12.84 4.07 -26.99
CA HIS A 38 13.30 2.80 -26.45
C HIS A 38 12.29 1.66 -26.60
N GLY A 39 11.27 1.84 -27.46
CA GLY A 39 10.31 0.80 -27.80
C GLY A 39 9.31 0.43 -26.69
N TYR A 40 9.19 1.25 -25.64
CA TYR A 40 8.17 1.06 -24.61
C TYR A 40 6.89 1.84 -24.95
N VAL A 41 5.78 1.13 -25.02
CA VAL A 41 4.44 1.70 -25.25
C VAL A 41 3.56 1.36 -24.06
N PRO A 42 3.40 2.27 -23.07
CA PRO A 42 2.51 2.03 -21.94
C PRO A 42 1.05 2.01 -22.39
N HIS A 43 0.24 1.13 -21.82
CA HIS A 43 -1.21 1.25 -21.97
C HIS A 43 -1.76 2.41 -21.13
N GLU A 44 -3.00 2.82 -21.39
CA GLU A 44 -3.62 4.02 -20.81
C GLU A 44 -3.46 4.11 -19.28
N TYR A 45 -3.73 3.04 -18.55
CA TYR A 45 -3.64 3.05 -17.08
C TYR A 45 -2.19 3.11 -16.57
N GLN A 46 -1.22 2.49 -17.25
CA GLN A 46 0.21 2.67 -16.92
C GLN A 46 0.61 4.13 -17.06
N TRP A 47 0.19 4.76 -18.17
CA TRP A 47 0.44 6.17 -18.38
C TRP A 47 -0.24 7.03 -17.30
N ASN A 48 -1.56 6.90 -17.16
CA ASN A 48 -2.36 7.79 -16.34
C ASN A 48 -2.03 7.65 -14.86
N LEU A 49 -1.85 6.43 -14.36
CA LEU A 49 -1.74 6.18 -12.92
C LEU A 49 -0.29 6.12 -12.43
N ILE A 50 0.69 5.75 -13.25
CA ILE A 50 2.12 5.70 -12.84
C ILE A 50 2.90 6.85 -13.49
N HIS A 51 2.96 6.89 -14.82
CA HIS A 51 3.90 7.77 -15.53
C HIS A 51 3.52 9.25 -15.50
N ALA A 52 2.21 9.55 -15.44
CA ALA A 52 1.67 10.90 -15.45
C ALA A 52 1.38 11.43 -14.04
N ARG A 53 2.09 10.95 -13.02
CA ARG A 53 1.92 11.38 -11.62
C ARG A 53 3.13 12.14 -11.09
N PHE A 54 2.86 13.15 -10.26
CA PHE A 54 3.86 14.07 -9.71
C PHE A 54 3.81 14.17 -8.18
N GLU A 55 2.80 13.56 -7.58
CA GLU A 55 2.60 13.48 -6.15
C GLU A 55 3.76 12.73 -5.52
N ARG A 56 4.18 13.19 -4.34
CA ARG A 56 5.38 12.68 -3.68
C ARG A 56 5.15 11.27 -3.18
N PHE A 57 3.98 10.97 -2.64
CA PHE A 57 3.66 9.66 -2.09
C PHE A 57 2.49 9.05 -2.83
N GLN A 58 2.69 7.89 -3.46
CA GLN A 58 1.70 7.28 -4.33
C GLN A 58 1.39 5.86 -3.87
N ALA A 59 0.12 5.57 -3.64
CA ALA A 59 -0.40 4.21 -3.44
C ALA A 59 -1.07 3.73 -4.73
N GLN A 60 -0.48 2.73 -5.38
CA GLN A 60 -0.96 2.12 -6.62
C GLN A 60 -1.57 0.77 -6.30
N CYS A 61 -2.89 0.75 -6.09
CA CYS A 61 -3.67 -0.45 -5.79
C CYS A 61 -4.21 -1.07 -7.07
N TRP A 62 -3.51 -2.09 -7.58
CA TRP A 62 -3.76 -2.66 -8.89
C TRP A 62 -3.95 -4.18 -8.78
N PRO A 63 -4.83 -4.78 -9.60
CA PRO A 63 -4.93 -6.23 -9.64
C PRO A 63 -3.66 -6.87 -10.22
N ARG A 64 -3.57 -8.20 -10.09
CA ARG A 64 -2.48 -8.96 -10.74
C ARG A 64 -2.59 -8.88 -12.26
N GLN A 65 -1.49 -9.14 -12.96
CA GLN A 65 -1.45 -9.21 -14.43
C GLN A 65 -1.94 -7.93 -15.13
N HIS A 66 -1.53 -6.76 -14.63
CA HIS A 66 -1.81 -5.44 -15.23
C HIS A 66 -0.53 -4.74 -15.74
N GLY A 67 0.59 -5.46 -15.86
CA GLY A 67 1.87 -4.88 -16.32
C GLY A 67 2.48 -3.83 -15.37
N LYS A 68 2.05 -3.81 -14.09
CA LYS A 68 2.52 -2.85 -13.08
C LYS A 68 4.04 -2.89 -12.88
N SER A 69 4.65 -4.08 -12.89
CA SER A 69 6.09 -4.25 -12.75
C SER A 69 6.87 -3.66 -13.93
N ILE A 70 6.37 -3.83 -15.15
CA ILE A 70 6.97 -3.25 -16.37
C ILE A 70 6.90 -1.72 -16.30
N ALA A 71 5.71 -1.16 -16.03
CA ALA A 71 5.57 0.29 -15.89
C ALA A 71 6.47 0.86 -14.79
N THR A 72 6.62 0.14 -13.68
CA THR A 72 7.52 0.56 -12.59
C THR A 72 8.98 0.58 -13.02
N ALA A 73 9.44 -0.46 -13.73
CA ALA A 73 10.79 -0.51 -14.28
C ALA A 73 11.06 0.67 -15.23
N TRP A 74 10.16 0.97 -16.15
CA TRP A 74 10.32 2.08 -17.09
C TRP A 74 10.25 3.45 -16.42
N GLU A 75 9.41 3.62 -15.40
CA GLU A 75 9.38 4.85 -14.59
C GLU A 75 10.70 5.08 -13.88
N ILE A 76 11.24 4.04 -13.22
CA ILE A 76 12.55 4.07 -12.56
C ILE A 76 13.64 4.45 -13.57
N LEU A 77 13.66 3.79 -14.73
CA LEU A 77 14.68 4.01 -15.76
C LEU A 77 14.66 5.45 -16.29
N TYR A 78 13.47 5.99 -16.55
CA TYR A 78 13.31 7.39 -16.94
C TYR A 78 13.81 8.32 -15.83
N GLU A 79 13.42 8.09 -14.58
CA GLU A 79 13.88 8.94 -13.45
C GLU A 79 15.42 8.95 -13.35
N LEU A 80 16.07 7.80 -13.53
CA LEU A 80 17.53 7.67 -13.49
C LEU A 80 18.22 8.35 -14.69
N ALA A 81 17.58 8.35 -15.86
CA ALA A 81 18.08 8.98 -17.09
C ALA A 81 17.90 10.51 -17.08
N GLU A 82 16.77 11.00 -16.54
CA GLU A 82 16.41 12.42 -16.54
C GLU A 82 17.39 13.27 -15.72
N SER A 83 17.98 12.72 -14.66
CA SER A 83 18.92 13.45 -13.82
C SER A 83 20.05 12.57 -13.28
N PRO A 84 21.29 13.06 -13.27
CA PRO A 84 22.45 12.27 -12.89
C PRO A 84 22.54 12.04 -11.37
N ARG A 85 23.32 11.04 -10.98
CA ARG A 85 23.71 10.73 -9.59
C ARG A 85 22.52 10.48 -8.64
N LYS A 86 21.39 9.99 -9.13
CA LYS A 86 20.27 9.58 -8.29
C LYS A 86 20.54 8.22 -7.62
N LEU A 87 20.13 8.08 -6.36
CA LEU A 87 20.05 6.79 -5.67
C LEU A 87 18.57 6.42 -5.47
N ILE A 88 18.15 5.34 -6.13
CA ILE A 88 16.81 4.78 -6.01
C ILE A 88 16.89 3.42 -5.30
N TRP A 89 15.94 3.16 -4.39
CA TRP A 89 15.72 1.82 -3.87
C TRP A 89 14.43 1.23 -4.46
N LEU A 90 14.50 -0.06 -4.80
CA LEU A 90 13.35 -0.92 -5.02
C LEU A 90 13.25 -1.87 -3.81
N VAL A 91 12.20 -1.76 -3.02
CA VAL A 91 11.97 -2.62 -1.85
C VAL A 91 10.83 -3.56 -2.16
N ALA A 92 10.98 -4.83 -1.85
CA ALA A 92 9.89 -5.81 -1.87
C ALA A 92 9.88 -6.58 -0.53
N PRO A 93 8.85 -7.40 -0.23
CA PRO A 93 8.83 -8.20 1.00
C PRO A 93 10.10 -9.05 1.15
N ASN A 94 10.46 -9.79 0.10
CA ASN A 94 11.68 -10.57 0.00
C ASN A 94 12.45 -10.25 -1.30
N TYR A 95 13.67 -10.77 -1.43
CA TYR A 95 14.50 -10.53 -2.61
C TYR A 95 13.94 -11.16 -3.88
N ASP A 96 13.27 -12.32 -3.77
CA ASP A 96 12.69 -13.01 -4.92
C ASP A 96 11.66 -12.13 -5.65
N LEU A 97 10.86 -11.38 -4.88
CA LEU A 97 9.87 -10.45 -5.41
C LEU A 97 10.46 -9.20 -6.06
N CYS A 98 11.77 -8.94 -5.93
CA CYS A 98 12.42 -7.85 -6.66
C CYS A 98 12.72 -8.21 -8.12
N HIS A 99 12.87 -9.50 -8.44
CA HIS A 99 13.33 -9.96 -9.75
C HIS A 99 12.47 -9.49 -10.93
N PRO A 100 11.12 -9.52 -10.88
CA PRO A 100 10.31 -9.10 -12.04
C PRO A 100 10.60 -7.68 -12.52
N ILE A 101 10.77 -6.73 -11.59
CA ILE A 101 11.12 -5.34 -11.93
C ILE A 101 12.61 -5.22 -12.26
N PHE A 102 13.48 -5.91 -11.52
CA PHE A 102 14.92 -5.86 -11.74
C PHE A 102 15.33 -6.43 -13.11
N ASP A 103 14.76 -7.56 -13.52
CA ASP A 103 15.05 -8.20 -14.79
C ASP A 103 14.57 -7.33 -15.97
N GLU A 104 13.41 -6.68 -15.84
CA GLU A 104 12.94 -5.71 -16.84
C GLU A 104 13.82 -4.46 -16.87
N LEU A 105 14.27 -3.97 -15.72
CA LEU A 105 15.24 -2.87 -15.65
C LEU A 105 16.57 -3.22 -16.29
N GLU A 106 17.09 -4.43 -16.06
CA GLU A 106 18.32 -4.94 -16.67
C GLU A 106 18.17 -4.97 -18.19
N ARG A 107 17.09 -5.59 -18.68
CA ARG A 107 16.78 -5.67 -20.11
C ARG A 107 16.70 -4.28 -20.75
N ALA A 108 15.86 -3.41 -20.20
CA ALA A 108 15.67 -2.06 -20.71
C ALA A 108 16.97 -1.22 -20.63
N SER A 109 17.81 -1.45 -19.62
CA SER A 109 19.10 -0.77 -19.52
C SER A 109 20.10 -1.20 -20.59
N ILE A 110 20.11 -2.49 -20.95
CA ILE A 110 20.96 -3.01 -22.02
C ILE A 110 20.47 -2.49 -23.37
N ASP A 111 19.16 -2.56 -23.63
CA ASP A 111 18.55 -2.09 -24.87
C ASP A 111 18.81 -0.58 -25.07
N ASN A 112 18.72 0.23 -23.99
CA ASN A 112 18.96 1.68 -24.04
C ASN A 112 20.38 2.10 -24.40
N CYS A 113 21.38 1.22 -24.24
CA CYS A 113 22.76 1.53 -24.63
C CYS A 113 22.90 1.78 -26.14
N THR A 114 21.92 1.36 -26.94
CA THR A 114 21.91 1.55 -28.39
C THR A 114 21.36 2.91 -28.82
N HIS A 115 20.63 3.60 -27.95
CA HIS A 115 19.87 4.81 -28.29
C HIS A 115 20.27 6.04 -27.46
N SER A 116 21.11 5.90 -26.43
CA SER A 116 21.49 7.01 -25.56
C SER A 116 22.89 6.85 -24.93
N ASP A 117 23.48 7.99 -24.52
CA ASP A 117 24.71 8.01 -23.70
C ASP A 117 24.48 7.51 -22.24
N PHE A 118 23.22 7.25 -21.89
CA PHE A 118 22.82 6.70 -20.61
C PHE A 118 22.81 5.17 -20.68
N CYS A 119 23.95 4.56 -20.31
CA CYS A 119 24.17 3.13 -20.39
C CYS A 119 24.43 2.51 -19.01
N ALA A 120 24.03 1.26 -18.82
CA ALA A 120 24.42 0.49 -17.64
C ALA A 120 25.93 0.23 -17.68
N THR A 121 26.61 0.55 -16.58
CA THR A 121 28.06 0.37 -16.42
C THR A 121 28.42 -0.81 -15.52
N LYS A 122 27.49 -1.20 -14.63
CA LYS A 122 27.65 -2.36 -13.76
C LYS A 122 26.29 -2.92 -13.42
N ILE A 123 26.13 -4.24 -13.57
CA ILE A 123 24.95 -5.00 -13.18
C ILE A 123 25.43 -6.14 -12.27
N ASN A 124 24.74 -6.34 -11.15
CA ASN A 124 25.00 -7.46 -10.25
C ASN A 124 23.67 -8.09 -9.84
N ARG A 125 23.46 -9.35 -10.25
CA ARG A 125 22.23 -10.11 -9.97
C ARG A 125 22.21 -10.77 -8.60
N THR A 126 23.37 -10.96 -7.97
CA THR A 126 23.46 -11.53 -6.62
C THR A 126 23.08 -10.49 -5.56
N ASP A 127 23.64 -9.28 -5.66
CA ASP A 127 23.35 -8.17 -4.75
C ASP A 127 22.19 -7.28 -5.23
N LEU A 128 21.61 -7.61 -6.40
CA LEU A 128 20.53 -6.91 -7.10
C LEU A 128 20.73 -5.39 -7.16
N PHE A 129 21.73 -4.96 -7.91
CA PHE A 129 21.94 -3.54 -8.20
C PHE A 129 22.38 -3.29 -9.64
N ILE A 130 22.10 -2.07 -10.12
CA ILE A 130 22.55 -1.56 -11.41
C ILE A 130 23.10 -0.14 -11.22
N HIS A 131 24.21 0.16 -11.89
CA HIS A 131 24.80 1.50 -11.97
C HIS A 131 24.83 1.97 -13.42
N TRP A 132 24.65 3.28 -13.64
CA TRP A 132 24.68 3.89 -14.97
C TRP A 132 25.81 4.91 -15.14
N SER A 133 26.13 5.25 -16.40
CA SER A 133 27.21 6.15 -16.81
C SER A 133 27.11 7.55 -16.18
N ASN A 134 25.91 8.03 -15.89
CA ASN A 134 25.65 9.32 -15.26
C ASN A 134 25.83 9.31 -13.71
N GLY A 135 26.29 8.18 -13.16
CA GLY A 135 26.50 7.97 -11.72
C GLY A 135 25.24 7.62 -10.94
N SER A 136 24.08 7.53 -11.58
CA SER A 136 22.85 7.04 -10.96
C SER A 136 22.92 5.55 -10.64
N ARG A 137 22.18 5.12 -9.61
CA ARG A 137 22.23 3.77 -9.06
C ARG A 137 20.85 3.32 -8.59
N ILE A 138 20.58 2.04 -8.77
CA ILE A 138 19.46 1.36 -8.12
C ILE A 138 19.98 0.22 -7.26
N HIS A 139 19.37 0.03 -6.09
CA HIS A 139 19.55 -1.19 -5.29
C HIS A 139 18.19 -1.79 -4.96
N CYS A 140 18.04 -3.09 -5.20
CA CYS A 140 16.92 -3.84 -4.67
C CYS A 140 17.19 -4.25 -3.22
N LYS A 141 16.15 -4.24 -2.41
CA LYS A 141 16.20 -4.49 -0.98
C LYS A 141 15.01 -5.33 -0.56
N SER A 142 15.22 -6.15 0.46
CA SER A 142 14.16 -6.92 1.10
C SER A 142 13.74 -6.27 2.42
N ALA A 143 12.43 -6.26 2.68
CA ALA A 143 11.86 -5.86 3.96
C ALA A 143 12.18 -6.86 5.08
N GLU A 144 12.33 -8.16 4.78
CA GLU A 144 12.80 -9.16 5.76
C GLU A 144 14.18 -8.80 6.34
N ASN A 145 15.04 -8.17 5.54
CA ASN A 145 16.32 -7.62 5.98
C ASN A 145 16.22 -6.11 6.29
N TYR A 146 15.26 -5.73 7.14
CA TYR A 146 14.96 -4.32 7.47
C TYR A 146 16.18 -3.54 8.00
N ARG A 147 17.15 -4.19 8.66
CA ARG A 147 18.38 -3.55 9.13
C ARG A 147 19.25 -2.98 8.01
N SER A 148 19.07 -3.47 6.78
CA SER A 148 19.72 -2.92 5.59
C SER A 148 19.03 -1.66 5.04
N LEU A 149 17.83 -1.34 5.51
CA LEU A 149 16.98 -0.22 5.08
C LEU A 149 17.26 1.06 5.87
N GLN A 150 18.53 1.39 6.11
CA GLN A 150 18.91 2.58 6.89
C GLN A 150 20.25 3.17 6.42
N GLY A 151 20.56 4.39 6.85
CA GLY A 151 21.87 5.00 6.66
C GLY A 151 22.15 5.51 5.24
N ARG A 152 21.11 5.76 4.44
CA ARG A 152 21.21 6.31 3.08
C ARG A 152 20.16 7.39 2.84
N LYS A 153 20.56 8.45 2.14
CA LYS A 153 19.63 9.42 1.55
C LYS A 153 19.17 8.84 0.21
N LEU A 154 17.86 8.78 -0.02
CA LEU A 154 17.28 8.35 -1.29
C LEU A 154 16.72 9.53 -2.07
N ASP A 155 16.81 9.47 -3.39
CA ASP A 155 16.16 10.44 -4.30
C ASP A 155 14.76 9.98 -4.71
N ARG A 156 14.51 8.65 -4.66
CA ARG A 156 13.20 8.03 -4.86
C ARG A 156 13.16 6.65 -4.19
N LEU A 157 11.97 6.22 -3.78
CA LEU A 157 11.72 4.87 -3.28
C LEU A 157 10.58 4.22 -4.05
N PHE A 158 10.77 2.98 -4.48
CA PHE A 158 9.71 2.14 -5.01
C PHE A 158 9.52 0.97 -4.06
N VAL A 159 8.27 0.64 -3.74
CA VAL A 159 7.92 -0.50 -2.90
C VAL A 159 6.96 -1.39 -3.69
N ASP A 160 7.43 -2.55 -4.12
CA ASP A 160 6.60 -3.56 -4.80
C ASP A 160 5.99 -4.53 -3.78
N GLU A 161 4.82 -5.04 -4.11
CA GLU A 161 3.99 -5.87 -3.21
C GLU A 161 3.88 -5.26 -1.80
N ALA A 162 3.68 -3.93 -1.74
CA ALA A 162 3.77 -3.12 -0.52
C ALA A 162 2.85 -3.59 0.61
N ALA A 163 1.61 -3.97 0.30
CA ALA A 163 0.66 -4.45 1.30
C ALA A 163 1.02 -5.84 1.86
N SER A 164 1.98 -6.54 1.23
CA SER A 164 2.49 -7.84 1.68
C SER A 164 3.65 -7.72 2.66
N ILE A 165 4.16 -6.51 2.95
CA ILE A 165 5.13 -6.31 4.03
C ILE A 165 4.42 -6.51 5.37
N SER A 166 4.81 -7.57 6.09
CA SER A 166 4.14 -8.04 7.31
C SER A 166 4.25 -7.07 8.48
N ASP A 167 5.46 -6.55 8.73
CA ASP A 167 5.69 -5.56 9.78
C ASP A 167 5.49 -4.14 9.22
N GLN A 168 4.38 -3.52 9.60
CA GLN A 168 4.02 -2.17 9.18
C GLN A 168 5.01 -1.12 9.70
N ASN A 169 5.72 -1.40 10.80
CA ASN A 169 6.73 -0.48 11.35
C ASN A 169 7.92 -0.32 10.40
N ILE A 170 8.17 -1.26 9.48
CA ILE A 170 9.23 -1.14 8.48
C ILE A 170 9.05 0.14 7.65
N TYR A 171 7.83 0.44 7.24
CA TYR A 171 7.54 1.67 6.51
C TYR A 171 7.85 2.91 7.36
N TYR A 172 7.28 2.99 8.56
CA TYR A 172 7.36 4.17 9.41
C TYR A 172 8.77 4.43 9.97
N GLN A 173 9.49 3.37 10.37
CA GLN A 173 10.77 3.48 11.07
C GLN A 173 11.99 3.41 10.14
N TYR A 174 11.89 2.73 9.00
CA TYR A 174 13.04 2.47 8.12
C TYR A 174 12.91 3.14 6.76
N LEU A 175 11.79 2.96 6.06
CA LEU A 175 11.64 3.48 4.69
C LEU A 175 11.37 4.99 4.66
N ARG A 176 10.36 5.45 5.40
CA ARG A 176 9.90 6.84 5.39
C ARG A 176 11.00 7.85 5.79
N PRO A 177 11.89 7.56 6.76
CA PRO A 177 12.97 8.47 7.13
C PRO A 177 14.02 8.69 6.03
N MET A 178 14.25 7.72 5.15
CA MET A 178 15.28 7.82 4.09
C MET A 178 14.94 8.88 3.02
N LEU A 179 13.68 9.33 2.98
CA LEU A 179 13.16 10.29 2.02
C LEU A 179 13.25 11.76 2.51
N ILE A 180 13.56 11.99 3.78
CA ILE A 180 13.45 13.30 4.42
C ILE A 180 14.44 14.30 3.82
N VAL A 181 15.74 13.94 3.78
CA VAL A 181 16.82 14.87 3.42
C VAL A 181 16.70 15.35 1.97
N ALA A 182 16.31 14.46 1.06
CA ALA A 182 16.10 14.81 -0.35
C ALA A 182 14.73 15.47 -0.62
N ARG A 183 13.83 15.50 0.36
CA ARG A 183 12.39 15.71 0.16
C ARG A 183 11.83 14.79 -0.93
N ALA A 184 12.40 13.59 -1.03
CA ALA A 184 12.03 12.59 -2.01
C ALA A 184 10.62 12.06 -1.75
N GLY A 185 10.15 11.29 -2.73
CA GLY A 185 8.86 10.63 -2.72
C GLY A 185 8.98 9.11 -2.83
N MET A 186 7.83 8.45 -2.74
CA MET A 186 7.69 7.01 -2.84
C MET A 186 6.54 6.62 -3.78
N VAL A 187 6.72 5.53 -4.52
CA VAL A 187 5.63 4.82 -5.21
C VAL A 187 5.51 3.43 -4.61
N ALA A 188 4.40 3.16 -3.93
CA ALA A 188 4.06 1.84 -3.41
C ALA A 188 3.04 1.18 -4.34
N ILE A 189 3.33 -0.03 -4.80
CA ILE A 189 2.49 -0.79 -5.72
C ILE A 189 2.12 -2.11 -5.05
N SER A 190 0.84 -2.49 -5.09
CA SER A 190 0.38 -3.73 -4.47
C SER A 190 -1.02 -4.12 -4.93
N THR A 191 -1.38 -5.40 -4.75
CA THR A 191 -2.78 -5.74 -4.44
C THR A 191 -3.06 -5.40 -2.97
N PRO A 192 -4.29 -5.02 -2.59
CA PRO A 192 -4.60 -4.65 -1.22
C PRO A 192 -4.57 -5.89 -0.30
N LYS A 193 -4.21 -5.72 0.98
CA LYS A 193 -4.25 -6.78 2.00
C LYS A 193 -4.69 -6.20 3.34
N GLY A 194 -5.98 -6.33 3.63
CA GLY A 194 -6.57 -5.77 4.85
C GLY A 194 -6.38 -4.26 4.97
N PHE A 195 -6.39 -3.77 6.21
CA PHE A 195 -6.23 -2.34 6.52
C PHE A 195 -4.87 -2.12 7.22
N ASN A 196 -3.83 -1.96 6.42
CA ASN A 196 -2.45 -1.77 6.87
C ASN A 196 -1.88 -0.41 6.43
N TRP A 197 -0.58 -0.18 6.64
CA TRP A 197 0.09 1.07 6.21
C TRP A 197 -0.12 1.42 4.72
N PHE A 198 -0.30 0.43 3.83
CA PHE A 198 -0.60 0.67 2.42
C PHE A 198 -2.04 1.19 2.25
N PHE A 199 -2.99 0.70 3.05
CA PHE A 199 -4.34 1.26 3.13
C PHE A 199 -4.33 2.68 3.72
N ASP A 200 -3.52 2.97 4.74
CA ASP A 200 -3.38 4.34 5.28
C ASP A 200 -2.83 5.30 4.21
N LEU A 201 -1.85 4.85 3.43
CA LEU A 201 -1.32 5.62 2.31
C LEU A 201 -2.38 5.84 1.22
N ALA A 202 -3.19 4.82 0.93
CA ALA A 202 -4.29 4.91 -0.01
C ALA A 202 -5.36 5.92 0.47
N GLN A 203 -5.74 5.89 1.75
CA GLN A 203 -6.67 6.85 2.33
C GLN A 203 -6.14 8.29 2.22
N GLN A 204 -4.86 8.52 2.51
CA GLN A 204 -4.23 9.83 2.31
C GLN A 204 -4.29 10.26 0.84
N GLY A 205 -4.03 9.35 -0.10
CA GLY A 205 -4.11 9.63 -1.53
C GLY A 205 -5.52 9.83 -2.08
N MET A 206 -6.57 9.44 -1.33
CA MET A 206 -7.98 9.72 -1.64
C MET A 206 -8.45 11.07 -1.09
N ASP A 207 -7.76 11.63 -0.08
CA ASP A 207 -8.12 12.88 0.56
C ASP A 207 -7.64 14.09 -0.28
N PRO A 208 -8.54 14.91 -0.85
CA PRO A 208 -8.15 16.08 -1.65
C PRO A 208 -7.32 17.12 -0.88
N MET A 209 -7.35 17.09 0.47
CA MET A 209 -6.54 17.98 1.30
C MET A 209 -5.08 17.54 1.43
N GLN A 210 -4.77 16.30 1.05
CA GLN A 210 -3.43 15.72 1.09
C GLN A 210 -2.75 15.80 -0.29
N GLY A 211 -2.55 17.02 -0.82
CA GLY A 211 -2.03 17.21 -2.18
C GLY A 211 -0.63 16.64 -2.49
N ASP A 212 0.12 16.21 -1.49
CA ASP A 212 1.39 15.48 -1.64
C ASP A 212 1.19 13.97 -1.92
N TYR A 213 -0.04 13.47 -1.81
CA TYR A 213 -0.42 12.06 -1.87
C TYR A 213 -1.33 11.76 -3.05
N PHE A 214 -1.20 10.56 -3.61
CA PHE A 214 -2.06 10.08 -4.70
C PHE A 214 -2.46 8.63 -4.48
N PHE A 215 -3.73 8.34 -4.73
CA PHE A 215 -4.24 6.98 -4.80
C PHE A 215 -4.65 6.62 -6.24
N GLY A 216 -3.99 5.61 -6.80
CA GLY A 216 -4.34 5.02 -8.08
C GLY A 216 -4.99 3.67 -7.90
N HIS A 217 -6.14 3.47 -8.53
CA HIS A 217 -6.82 2.17 -8.63
C HIS A 217 -7.04 1.82 -10.10
N ALA A 218 -6.60 0.64 -10.51
CA ALA A 218 -6.82 0.12 -11.85
C ALA A 218 -8.01 -0.84 -11.85
N PRO A 219 -9.08 -0.58 -12.64
CA PRO A 219 -10.21 -1.50 -12.76
C PRO A 219 -9.77 -2.82 -13.42
N LEU A 220 -10.30 -3.95 -12.96
CA LEU A 220 -10.00 -5.28 -13.52
C LEU A 220 -10.12 -5.35 -15.05
N GLY A 221 -11.17 -4.74 -15.61
CA GLY A 221 -11.45 -4.79 -17.05
C GLY A 221 -10.50 -3.95 -17.92
N CYS A 222 -9.53 -3.25 -17.34
CA CYS A 222 -8.59 -2.41 -18.09
C CYS A 222 -7.28 -3.08 -18.46
N SER A 223 -7.01 -4.29 -17.93
CA SER A 223 -5.81 -5.03 -18.30
C SER A 223 -5.88 -5.49 -19.75
N PRO A 224 -4.91 -5.15 -20.62
CA PRO A 224 -4.80 -5.73 -21.95
C PRO A 224 -4.31 -7.18 -21.92
N TYR A 225 -3.93 -7.71 -20.74
CA TYR A 225 -3.30 -9.01 -20.57
C TYR A 225 -4.25 -10.10 -20.08
N VAL A 226 -5.46 -9.73 -19.63
CA VAL A 226 -6.44 -10.65 -19.05
C VAL A 226 -7.71 -10.63 -19.90
N THR A 227 -8.15 -11.81 -20.35
CA THR A 227 -9.37 -11.92 -21.16
C THR A 227 -10.63 -11.84 -20.29
N ARG A 228 -11.76 -11.46 -20.91
CA ARG A 228 -13.05 -11.44 -20.20
C ARG A 228 -13.47 -12.83 -19.73
N ASP A 229 -13.22 -13.86 -20.54
CA ASP A 229 -13.58 -15.25 -20.18
C ASP A 229 -12.82 -15.72 -18.94
N GLU A 230 -11.53 -15.37 -18.83
CA GLU A 230 -10.71 -15.68 -17.66
C GLU A 230 -11.23 -14.96 -16.41
N ILE A 231 -11.66 -13.70 -16.54
CA ILE A 231 -12.29 -12.94 -15.45
C ILE A 231 -13.57 -13.62 -14.96
N GLU A 232 -14.45 -14.03 -15.87
CA GLU A 232 -15.72 -14.68 -15.50
C GLU A 232 -15.50 -16.08 -14.90
N GLN A 233 -14.53 -16.83 -15.42
CA GLN A 233 -14.14 -18.10 -14.83
C GLN A 233 -13.59 -17.90 -13.41
N ALA A 234 -12.69 -16.95 -13.20
CA ALA A 234 -12.17 -16.64 -11.87
C ALA A 234 -13.27 -16.18 -10.91
N ARG A 235 -14.23 -15.37 -11.38
CA ARG A 235 -15.37 -14.88 -10.59
C ARG A 235 -16.23 -16.02 -10.06
N THR A 236 -16.40 -17.09 -10.84
CA THR A 236 -17.24 -18.24 -10.48
C THR A 236 -16.50 -19.34 -9.70
N THR A 237 -15.18 -19.44 -9.87
CA THR A 237 -14.37 -20.52 -9.28
C THR A 237 -13.64 -20.12 -8.00
N MET A 238 -13.34 -18.83 -7.81
CA MET A 238 -12.61 -18.36 -6.64
C MET A 238 -13.53 -17.97 -5.47
N PRO A 239 -13.05 -18.08 -4.22
CA PRO A 239 -13.75 -17.47 -3.10
C PRO A 239 -13.95 -15.97 -3.34
N ALA A 240 -15.17 -15.46 -3.15
CA ALA A 240 -15.55 -14.08 -3.48
C ALA A 240 -14.60 -13.02 -2.90
N ARG A 241 -14.10 -13.25 -1.68
CA ARG A 241 -13.14 -12.36 -1.03
C ARG A 241 -11.78 -12.33 -1.71
N VAL A 242 -11.28 -13.49 -2.13
CA VAL A 242 -9.99 -13.59 -2.85
C VAL A 242 -10.13 -12.95 -4.23
N PHE A 243 -11.28 -13.11 -4.88
CA PHE A 243 -11.59 -12.42 -6.13
C PHE A 243 -11.62 -10.89 -5.95
N GLN A 244 -12.36 -10.38 -4.96
CA GLN A 244 -12.42 -8.95 -4.63
C GLN A 244 -11.02 -8.35 -4.39
N GLN A 245 -10.16 -9.08 -3.67
CA GLN A 245 -8.83 -8.61 -3.33
C GLN A 245 -7.86 -8.68 -4.52
N GLU A 246 -7.70 -9.86 -5.14
CA GLU A 246 -6.63 -10.11 -6.12
C GLU A 246 -7.01 -9.70 -7.55
N TRP A 247 -8.31 -9.68 -7.86
CA TRP A 247 -8.84 -9.34 -9.19
C TRP A 247 -9.49 -7.96 -9.22
N GLU A 248 -10.31 -7.61 -8.23
CA GLU A 248 -10.96 -6.28 -8.20
C GLU A 248 -10.11 -5.22 -7.49
N ALA A 249 -8.98 -5.63 -6.88
CA ALA A 249 -8.09 -4.77 -6.09
C ALA A 249 -8.84 -3.92 -5.06
N GLN A 250 -9.79 -4.54 -4.34
CA GLN A 250 -10.56 -3.89 -3.28
C GLN A 250 -9.96 -4.17 -1.90
N PHE A 251 -9.90 -3.12 -1.07
CA PHE A 251 -9.60 -3.29 0.35
C PHE A 251 -10.76 -3.97 1.07
N VAL A 252 -10.54 -5.20 1.53
CA VAL A 252 -11.52 -5.98 2.28
C VAL A 252 -11.06 -6.13 3.72
N SER A 253 -11.90 -5.76 4.69
CA SER A 253 -11.58 -5.84 6.12
C SER A 253 -11.34 -7.28 6.57
N ASP A 254 -10.28 -7.51 7.36
CA ASP A 254 -10.09 -8.77 8.08
C ASP A 254 -11.10 -8.99 9.22
N ALA A 255 -11.71 -7.92 9.75
CA ALA A 255 -12.70 -8.02 10.83
C ALA A 255 -13.95 -8.84 10.45
N GLY A 256 -14.27 -8.93 9.15
CA GLY A 256 -15.34 -9.80 8.65
C GLY A 256 -14.95 -11.28 8.51
N ALA A 257 -13.68 -11.64 8.78
CA ALA A 257 -13.19 -13.01 8.63
C ALA A 257 -13.76 -13.97 9.67
N VAL A 258 -14.12 -13.47 10.86
CA VAL A 258 -14.71 -14.28 11.94
C VAL A 258 -16.22 -14.06 12.05
N PHE A 259 -16.69 -12.81 11.89
CA PHE A 259 -18.10 -12.45 12.10
C PHE A 259 -18.72 -11.80 10.87
N ARG A 260 -19.87 -12.32 10.43
CA ARG A 260 -20.72 -11.74 9.36
C ARG A 260 -21.75 -10.81 9.98
N GLY A 261 -22.23 -9.81 9.23
CA GLY A 261 -23.33 -8.92 9.67
C GLY A 261 -22.93 -7.83 10.65
N VAL A 262 -21.64 -7.55 10.84
CA VAL A 262 -21.16 -6.55 11.82
C VAL A 262 -21.79 -5.17 11.59
N LYS A 263 -21.93 -4.74 10.33
CA LYS A 263 -22.57 -3.45 9.99
C LYS A 263 -24.02 -3.39 10.45
N ASP A 264 -24.76 -4.49 10.35
CA ASP A 264 -26.16 -4.59 10.80
C ASP A 264 -26.27 -4.58 12.33
N CYS A 265 -25.16 -4.78 13.04
CA CYS A 265 -25.08 -4.71 14.49
C CYS A 265 -24.68 -3.32 15.02
N VAL A 266 -24.32 -2.37 14.14
CA VAL A 266 -23.94 -1.01 14.56
C VAL A 266 -25.22 -0.20 14.82
N VAL A 267 -25.41 0.23 16.07
CA VAL A 267 -26.49 1.14 16.46
C VAL A 267 -25.93 2.55 16.57
N GLU A 268 -26.29 3.42 15.64
CA GLU A 268 -25.89 4.83 15.68
C GLU A 268 -26.53 5.54 16.89
N GLY A 269 -25.77 6.44 17.54
CA GLY A 269 -26.27 7.24 18.66
C GLY A 269 -26.30 6.55 20.03
N MET A 270 -25.73 5.35 20.16
CA MET A 270 -25.41 4.80 21.49
C MET A 270 -24.22 5.57 22.07
N ASP A 271 -24.52 6.49 22.98
CA ASP A 271 -23.52 7.08 23.86
C ASP A 271 -23.00 5.96 24.78
N ALA A 272 -21.71 5.65 24.73
CA ALA A 272 -21.05 4.56 25.47
C ALA A 272 -21.07 4.75 27.00
N SER A 273 -21.90 5.66 27.48
CA SER A 273 -22.03 6.12 28.85
C SER A 273 -23.47 6.06 29.39
N GLN A 274 -24.40 5.37 28.71
CA GLN A 274 -25.70 5.10 29.30
C GLN A 274 -25.50 4.34 30.63
N GLY A 275 -25.97 4.98 31.71
CA GLY A 275 -25.90 4.42 33.05
C GLY A 275 -26.63 3.08 33.14
N PRO A 276 -26.40 2.31 34.21
CA PRO A 276 -27.16 1.09 34.45
C PRO A 276 -28.67 1.39 34.44
N GLU A 277 -29.43 0.54 33.76
CA GLU A 277 -30.89 0.56 33.74
C GLU A 277 -31.42 -0.49 34.70
N ASP A 278 -32.54 -0.18 35.38
CA ASP A 278 -33.20 -1.09 36.28
C ASP A 278 -33.52 -2.44 35.61
N TYR A 279 -33.40 -3.52 36.40
CA TYR A 279 -33.70 -4.91 35.99
C TYR A 279 -32.83 -5.50 34.87
N SER A 280 -31.62 -4.97 34.67
CA SER A 280 -30.67 -5.48 33.68
C SER A 280 -29.61 -6.38 34.31
N PHE A 281 -29.19 -7.43 33.58
CA PHE A 281 -28.07 -8.29 34.00
C PHE A 281 -26.85 -7.98 33.15
N TYR A 282 -25.80 -7.47 33.78
CA TYR A 282 -24.58 -7.08 33.07
C TYR A 282 -23.50 -8.16 33.14
N ALA A 283 -22.56 -8.11 32.21
CA ALA A 283 -21.25 -8.75 32.33
C ALA A 283 -20.19 -7.81 31.76
N ALA A 284 -19.01 -7.82 32.37
CA ALA A 284 -17.90 -6.95 31.99
C ALA A 284 -16.69 -7.77 31.48
N GLY A 285 -15.94 -7.20 30.56
CA GLY A 285 -14.68 -7.74 30.06
C GLY A 285 -13.59 -6.69 30.10
N LEU A 286 -12.38 -7.10 30.48
CA LEU A 286 -11.17 -6.28 30.36
C LEU A 286 -10.13 -7.03 29.52
N ASP A 287 -9.74 -6.41 28.42
CA ASP A 287 -8.60 -6.78 27.58
C ASP A 287 -7.41 -5.88 27.95
N LEU A 288 -6.28 -6.48 28.32
CA LEU A 288 -5.15 -5.80 28.95
C LEU A 288 -4.02 -5.51 27.94
N ALA A 289 -3.60 -4.25 27.86
CA ALA A 289 -2.36 -3.83 27.21
C ALA A 289 -1.68 -2.66 27.93
N LYS A 290 -0.36 -2.49 27.76
CA LYS A 290 0.40 -1.46 28.49
C LYS A 290 1.31 -0.59 27.62
N HIS A 291 2.04 -1.20 26.68
CA HIS A 291 3.16 -0.53 26.01
C HIS A 291 2.85 -0.06 24.59
N GLU A 292 2.36 -0.96 23.73
CA GLU A 292 2.11 -0.64 22.31
C GLU A 292 0.62 -0.69 21.95
N ASP A 293 -0.13 -1.61 22.57
CA ASP A 293 -1.57 -1.78 22.36
C ASP A 293 -2.43 -1.00 23.37
N TYR A 294 -3.74 -0.97 23.11
CA TYR A 294 -4.74 -0.34 23.96
C TYR A 294 -5.43 -1.38 24.83
N SER A 295 -5.65 -1.06 26.10
CA SER A 295 -6.59 -1.80 26.93
C SER A 295 -8.02 -1.40 26.59
N VAL A 296 -8.94 -2.35 26.72
CA VAL A 296 -10.36 -2.14 26.46
C VAL A 296 -11.18 -2.66 27.63
N ILE A 297 -12.06 -1.81 28.17
CA ILE A 297 -13.14 -2.22 29.06
C ILE A 297 -14.43 -2.23 28.25
N THR A 298 -15.21 -3.31 28.36
CA THR A 298 -16.54 -3.40 27.75
C THR A 298 -17.56 -3.95 28.75
N VAL A 299 -18.78 -3.42 28.73
CA VAL A 299 -19.91 -3.99 29.47
C VAL A 299 -21.04 -4.31 28.52
N VAL A 300 -21.62 -5.50 28.67
CA VAL A 300 -22.73 -6.00 27.87
C VAL A 300 -23.94 -6.23 28.77
N ASP A 301 -25.09 -5.70 28.35
CA ASP A 301 -26.40 -6.09 28.88
C ASP A 301 -26.77 -7.46 28.29
N ARG A 302 -26.81 -8.48 29.15
CA ARG A 302 -27.05 -9.87 28.76
C ARG A 302 -28.51 -10.12 28.38
N VAL A 303 -29.44 -9.28 28.82
CA VAL A 303 -30.87 -9.41 28.51
C VAL A 303 -31.13 -8.81 27.13
N ARG A 304 -30.70 -7.57 26.92
CA ARG A 304 -30.92 -6.84 25.66
C ARG A 304 -29.88 -7.16 24.58
N LYS A 305 -28.83 -7.91 24.93
CA LYS A 305 -27.73 -8.33 24.04
C LYS A 305 -27.04 -7.14 23.34
N ARG A 306 -26.80 -6.07 24.10
CA ARG A 306 -26.15 -4.85 23.59
C ARG A 306 -24.97 -4.46 24.46
N GLN A 307 -23.94 -3.88 23.84
CA GLN A 307 -22.89 -3.19 24.57
C GLN A 307 -23.48 -1.90 25.17
N VAL A 308 -23.20 -1.64 26.45
CA VAL A 308 -23.72 -0.48 27.19
C VAL A 308 -22.61 0.42 27.74
N TYR A 309 -21.38 -0.08 27.75
CA TYR A 309 -20.20 0.68 28.12
C TYR A 309 -19.01 0.24 27.27
N PHE A 310 -18.22 1.21 26.86
CA PHE A 310 -16.97 1.01 26.16
C PHE A 310 -15.97 2.08 26.60
N ASP A 311 -14.80 1.65 27.06
CA ASP A 311 -13.68 2.55 27.31
C ASP A 311 -12.40 1.93 26.75
N ARG A 312 -11.56 2.79 26.17
CA ARG A 312 -10.32 2.40 25.51
C ARG A 312 -9.21 3.37 25.89
N PHE A 313 -8.15 2.84 26.49
CA PHE A 313 -7.05 3.63 27.01
C PHE A 313 -5.70 2.95 26.75
N ASN A 314 -4.63 3.74 26.77
CA ASN A 314 -3.26 3.27 26.60
C ASN A 314 -2.33 3.90 27.64
N LYS A 315 -1.15 3.30 27.85
CA LYS A 315 -0.10 3.81 28.75
C LYS A 315 -0.58 4.02 30.20
N VAL A 316 -1.56 3.23 30.65
CA VAL A 316 -2.04 3.21 32.04
C VAL A 316 -1.36 2.05 32.77
N ASP A 317 -0.92 2.27 34.00
CA ASP A 317 -0.31 1.20 34.81
C ASP A 317 -1.34 0.14 35.22
N TRP A 318 -0.90 -1.11 35.36
CA TRP A 318 -1.78 -2.26 35.64
C TRP A 318 -2.69 -2.05 36.85
N HIS A 319 -2.15 -1.49 37.94
CA HIS A 319 -2.92 -1.29 39.16
C HIS A 319 -4.08 -0.32 38.90
N ARG A 320 -3.83 0.75 38.16
CA ARG A 320 -4.85 1.71 37.77
C ARG A 320 -5.86 1.13 36.79
N GLN A 321 -5.44 0.27 35.85
CA GLN A 321 -6.39 -0.42 34.95
C GLN A 321 -7.37 -1.30 35.74
N ILE A 322 -6.86 -2.05 36.73
CA ILE A 322 -7.68 -2.91 37.60
C ILE A 322 -8.66 -2.06 38.43
N ILE A 323 -8.20 -0.92 38.98
CA ILE A 323 -9.08 -0.01 39.74
C ILE A 323 -10.20 0.53 38.83
N MET A 324 -9.85 1.04 37.65
CA MET A 324 -10.83 1.54 36.68
C MET A 324 -11.87 0.46 36.32
N PHE A 325 -11.41 -0.77 36.09
CA PHE A 325 -12.30 -1.87 35.77
C PHE A 325 -13.20 -2.25 36.95
N ALA A 326 -12.67 -2.30 38.16
CA ALA A 326 -13.47 -2.57 39.36
C ALA A 326 -14.54 -1.50 39.60
N GLU A 327 -14.23 -0.22 39.34
CA GLU A 327 -15.19 0.88 39.41
C GLU A 327 -16.31 0.73 38.38
N VAL A 328 -15.98 0.30 37.16
CA VAL A 328 -16.98 -0.02 36.13
C VAL A 328 -17.85 -1.19 36.57
N CYS A 329 -17.28 -2.31 37.03
CA CYS A 329 -18.05 -3.45 37.51
C CYS A 329 -19.02 -3.08 38.65
N LYS A 330 -18.57 -2.26 39.60
CA LYS A 330 -19.41 -1.72 40.69
C LYS A 330 -20.54 -0.84 40.15
N LYS A 331 -20.23 0.06 39.21
CA LYS A 331 -21.23 0.92 38.56
C LYS A 331 -22.34 0.09 37.91
N TYR A 332 -22.03 -1.09 37.38
CA TYR A 332 -22.99 -2.00 36.76
C TYR A 332 -23.46 -3.14 37.69
N GLY A 333 -23.51 -2.87 39.00
CA GLY A 333 -24.16 -3.77 39.99
C GLY A 333 -23.33 -4.98 40.37
N ASP A 334 -22.03 -4.82 40.55
CA ASP A 334 -21.07 -5.89 40.87
C ASP A 334 -21.18 -7.06 39.87
N CYS A 335 -21.25 -6.71 38.59
CA CYS A 335 -21.52 -7.68 37.54
C CYS A 335 -20.39 -8.72 37.39
N PRO A 336 -20.71 -9.94 36.94
CA PRO A 336 -19.70 -10.93 36.58
C PRO A 336 -18.71 -10.34 35.56
N CYS A 337 -17.42 -10.48 35.85
CA CYS A 337 -16.36 -9.93 35.02
C CYS A 337 -15.38 -11.01 34.58
N LEU A 338 -14.80 -10.80 33.39
CA LEU A 338 -13.72 -11.62 32.85
C LEU A 338 -12.54 -10.73 32.51
N LEU A 339 -11.35 -11.18 32.93
CA LEU A 339 -10.09 -10.55 32.60
C LEU A 339 -9.38 -11.42 31.57
N ASP A 340 -8.80 -10.81 30.55
CA ASP A 340 -7.94 -11.58 29.64
C ASP A 340 -6.75 -12.19 30.40
N SER A 341 -6.46 -13.44 30.08
CA SER A 341 -5.39 -14.24 30.68
C SER A 341 -4.20 -14.45 29.74
N THR A 342 -4.26 -13.90 28.53
CA THR A 342 -3.25 -14.09 27.49
C THR A 342 -2.27 -12.92 27.41
N GLY A 343 -1.45 -12.73 28.44
CA GLY A 343 -0.40 -11.71 28.44
C GLY A 343 0.68 -11.98 29.48
N ILE A 344 1.94 -11.93 29.05
CA ILE A 344 3.16 -12.22 29.80
C ILE A 344 3.19 -11.46 31.14
N GLY A 345 3.06 -12.21 32.25
CA GLY A 345 3.60 -11.95 33.60
C GLY A 345 3.39 -10.55 34.20
N ASP A 346 2.35 -10.41 35.03
CA ASP A 346 2.46 -10.42 36.50
C ASP A 346 1.07 -10.61 37.15
#